data_AF-A4EIH4-F1
#
_entry.id   AF-A4EIH4-F1
#
_cell.length_a   1.000
_cell.length_b   1.000
_cell.length_c   1.000
_cell.angle_alpha   90.00
_cell.angle_beta   90.00
_cell.angle_gamma   90.00
#
_symmetry.space_group_name_H-M   'P 1'
#
loop_
_entity.id
_entity.type
_entity.pdbx_description
1 polymer ?
#
loop_
_entity_poly.entity_id
_entity_poly.type
_entity_poly.pdbx_seq_one_letter_code
_entity_poly.pdbx_strand_id
1 'polypeptide(L)'
;MQNTIHGLIKKRGEIAGQHKVALKAADALKADLDAIDRALVLCGYQNDPKGIAPRGKYKQLFGRNELKLMTRDRLRQGAADDEAIAAAIIDCKGWDAENALRADVLKRVRDALQRQQKDGHVVQDFGPDGCLWRLTQ
;
A
#
# COMPACT_ATOMS: atom_id res chain seq x y z
N MET A 1 29.25 4.31 -38.95
CA MET A 1 29.65 3.67 -37.67
C MET A 1 30.32 4.63 -36.69
N GLN A 2 31.20 5.55 -37.12
CA GLN A 2 31.86 6.51 -36.22
C GLN A 2 30.88 7.33 -35.36
N ASN A 3 29.77 7.81 -35.94
CA ASN A 3 28.77 8.61 -35.23
C ASN A 3 28.01 7.80 -34.16
N THR A 4 27.77 6.52 -34.41
CA THR A 4 27.15 5.59 -33.46
C THR A 4 28.05 5.36 -32.25
N ILE A 5 29.36 5.17 -32.48
CA ILE A 5 30.35 4.97 -31.40
C ILE A 5 30.45 6.23 -30.52
N HIS A 6 30.51 7.42 -31.12
CA HIS A 6 30.54 8.68 -30.35
C HIS A 6 29.27 8.87 -29.51
N GLY A 7 28.09 8.53 -30.05
CA GLY A 7 26.84 8.55 -29.30
C GLY A 7 26.84 7.61 -28.09
N LEU A 8 27.36 6.39 -28.25
CA LEU A 8 27.45 5.41 -27.16
C LEU A 8 28.45 5.84 -26.07
N ILE A 9 29.60 6.41 -26.45
CA ILE A 9 30.58 6.94 -25.49
C ILE A 9 29.97 8.05 -24.66
N LYS A 10 29.29 9.01 -25.31
CA LYS A 10 28.58 10.09 -24.61
C LYS A 10 27.55 9.51 -23.64
N LYS A 11 26.73 8.56 -24.11
CA LYS A 11 25.67 7.98 -23.28
C LYS A 11 26.22 7.22 -22.07
N ARG A 12 27.32 6.48 -22.25
CA ARG A 12 28.04 5.82 -21.14
C ARG A 12 28.50 6.85 -20.09
N GLY A 13 29.06 7.98 -20.51
CA GLY A 13 29.48 9.05 -19.62
C GLY A 13 28.34 9.61 -18.78
N GLU A 14 27.19 9.86 -19.41
CA GLU A 14 25.97 10.30 -18.73
C GLU A 14 25.50 9.29 -17.66
N ILE A 15 25.41 8.01 -18.03
CA ILE A 15 24.98 6.93 -17.13
C ILE A 15 25.97 6.75 -15.97
N ALA A 16 27.27 6.80 -16.24
CA ALA A 16 28.30 6.70 -15.20
C ALA A 16 28.21 7.85 -14.18
N GLY A 17 27.90 9.06 -14.65
CA GLY A 17 27.63 10.22 -13.78
C GLY A 17 26.42 9.99 -12.88
N GLN A 18 25.30 9.54 -13.45
CA GLN A 18 24.07 9.22 -12.69
C GLN A 18 24.32 8.13 -11.66
N HIS A 19 25.04 7.06 -12.02
CA HIS A 19 25.41 5.98 -11.11
C HIS A 19 26.23 6.48 -9.92
N LYS A 20 27.23 7.35 -10.17
CA LYS A 20 28.06 7.92 -9.10
C LYS A 20 27.23 8.77 -8.12
N VAL A 21 26.29 9.56 -8.64
CA VAL A 21 25.38 10.37 -7.80
C VAL A 21 24.47 9.46 -6.96
N ALA A 22 23.89 8.43 -7.56
CA ALA A 22 23.04 7.47 -6.85
C ALA A 22 23.80 6.73 -5.75
N LEU A 23 25.04 6.31 -6.01
CA LEU A 23 25.87 5.65 -5.01
C LEU A 23 26.18 6.56 -3.82
N LYS A 24 26.54 7.83 -4.08
CA LYS A 24 26.76 8.82 -3.03
C LYS A 24 25.50 9.07 -2.18
N ALA A 25 24.33 9.09 -2.81
CA ALA A 25 23.06 9.22 -2.10
C ALA A 25 22.77 7.97 -1.23
N ALA A 26 23.08 6.77 -1.74
CA ALA A 26 22.94 5.53 -0.98
C ALA A 26 23.88 5.49 0.24
N ASP A 27 25.14 5.93 0.09
CA ASP A 27 26.09 6.02 1.20
C ASP A 27 25.62 7.02 2.28
N ALA A 28 25.05 8.15 1.87
CA ALA A 28 24.47 9.13 2.81
C ALA A 28 23.29 8.53 3.60
N LEU A 29 22.35 7.87 2.92
CA LEU A 29 21.23 7.19 3.57
C LEU A 29 21.70 6.10 4.54
N LYS A 30 22.76 5.37 4.18
CA LYS A 30 23.37 4.38 5.08
C LYS A 30 23.94 5.02 6.34
N ALA A 31 24.65 6.14 6.21
CA ALA A 31 25.18 6.87 7.36
C ALA A 31 24.07 7.39 8.28
N ASP A 32 22.96 7.87 7.72
CA ASP A 32 21.78 8.31 8.48
C ASP A 32 21.12 7.14 9.22
N LEU A 33 20.98 5.97 8.57
CA LEU A 33 20.47 4.76 9.21
C LEU A 33 21.36 4.33 10.39
N ASP A 34 22.68 4.30 10.20
CA ASP A 34 23.63 3.96 11.27
C ASP A 34 23.56 4.97 12.44
N ALA A 35 23.25 6.24 12.17
CA ALA A 35 23.02 7.25 13.21
C ALA A 35 21.72 6.99 13.99
N ILE A 36 20.63 6.67 13.29
CA ILE A 36 19.33 6.34 13.89
C ILE A 36 19.40 5.06 14.71
N ASP A 37 20.07 4.02 14.21
CA ASP A 37 20.25 2.75 14.91
C ASP A 37 20.95 2.95 16.26
N ARG A 38 22.00 3.79 16.29
CA ARG A 38 22.68 4.16 17.54
C ARG A 38 21.77 4.95 18.48
N ALA A 39 20.95 5.86 17.95
CA ALA A 39 19.99 6.62 18.74
C ALA A 39 18.90 5.71 19.36
N LEU A 40 18.42 4.70 18.61
CA LEU A 40 17.44 3.73 19.12
C LEU A 40 18.00 2.94 20.30
N VAL A 41 19.24 2.45 20.18
CA VAL A 41 19.93 1.75 21.28
C VAL A 41 20.08 2.66 22.49
N LEU A 42 20.52 3.92 22.30
CA LEU A 42 20.66 4.89 23.37
C LEU A 42 19.33 5.18 24.09
N CYS A 43 18.23 5.21 23.35
CA CYS A 43 16.87 5.40 23.88
C CYS A 43 16.26 4.14 24.51
N GLY A 44 17.01 3.03 24.61
CA GLY A 44 16.56 1.81 25.28
C GLY A 44 15.77 0.83 24.40
N TYR A 45 15.88 0.93 23.07
CA TYR A 45 15.34 -0.10 22.18
C TYR A 45 16.11 -1.42 22.38
N GLN A 46 15.40 -2.49 22.69
CA GLN A 46 16.01 -3.76 23.15
C GLN A 46 16.31 -4.76 22.02
N ASN A 47 15.74 -4.58 20.83
CA ASN A 47 15.95 -5.45 19.67
C ASN A 47 17.01 -4.87 18.73
N ASP A 48 17.45 -5.63 17.73
CA ASP A 48 18.32 -5.12 16.66
C ASP A 48 17.55 -4.11 15.78
N PRO A 49 18.00 -2.83 15.70
CA PRO A 49 17.41 -1.84 14.81
C PRO A 49 17.37 -2.28 13.34
N LYS A 50 18.33 -3.10 12.88
CA LYS A 50 18.35 -3.62 11.51
C LYS A 50 17.22 -4.61 11.21
N GLY A 51 16.57 -5.12 12.26
CA GLY A 51 15.35 -5.94 12.15
C GLY A 51 14.09 -5.12 11.87
N ILE A 52 14.14 -3.78 11.92
CA ILE A 52 12.99 -2.93 11.63
C ILE A 52 12.72 -2.97 10.11
N ALA A 53 11.55 -3.49 9.74
CA ALA A 53 11.17 -3.61 8.34
C ALA A 53 11.10 -2.24 7.65
N PRO A 54 11.64 -2.09 6.42
CA PRO A 54 11.54 -0.86 5.67
C PRO A 54 10.08 -0.51 5.39
N ARG A 55 9.70 0.75 5.60
CA ARG A 55 8.39 1.23 5.19
C ARG A 55 8.41 1.45 3.68
N GLY A 56 7.70 0.61 2.94
CA GLY A 56 7.46 0.84 1.52
C GLY A 56 6.73 2.16 1.28
N LYS A 57 6.88 2.74 0.08
CA LYS A 57 6.06 3.88 -0.34
C LYS A 57 4.59 3.47 -0.19
N TYR A 58 3.82 4.25 0.57
CA TYR A 58 2.39 3.97 0.73
C TYR A 58 1.74 3.88 -0.66
N LYS A 59 1.34 2.67 -1.06
CA LYS A 59 0.60 2.46 -2.30
C LYS A 59 -0.79 3.02 -2.06
N GLN A 60 -1.02 4.24 -2.53
CA GLN A 60 -2.33 4.87 -2.51
C GLN A 60 -3.22 4.19 -3.55
N LEU A 61 -3.90 3.13 -3.14
CA LEU A 61 -4.87 2.41 -3.97
C LEU A 61 -6.18 3.19 -4.17
N PHE A 62 -6.53 3.99 -3.17
CA PHE A 62 -7.80 4.71 -3.11
C PHE A 62 -7.57 6.21 -2.89
N GLY A 63 -8.36 7.02 -3.57
CA GLY A 63 -8.47 8.46 -3.33
C GLY A 63 -9.12 8.76 -1.98
N ARG A 64 -9.20 10.05 -1.63
CA ARG A 64 -9.87 10.50 -0.40
C ARG A 64 -11.33 10.06 -0.41
N ASN A 65 -11.77 9.38 0.66
CA ASN A 65 -13.12 8.84 0.84
C ASN A 65 -13.60 7.83 -0.21
N GLU A 66 -12.76 7.48 -1.20
CA GLU A 66 -13.18 6.63 -2.31
C GLU A 66 -13.59 5.24 -1.83
N LEU A 67 -12.75 4.58 -1.03
CA LEU A 67 -13.07 3.27 -0.47
C LEU A 67 -14.35 3.28 0.38
N LYS A 68 -14.56 4.35 1.17
CA LYS A 68 -15.77 4.52 1.97
C LYS A 68 -17.02 4.57 1.09
N LEU A 69 -16.97 5.33 0.00
CA LEU A 69 -18.09 5.47 -0.93
C LEU A 69 -18.34 4.15 -1.66
N MET A 70 -17.31 3.51 -2.22
CA MET A 70 -17.45 2.25 -2.95
C MET A 70 -18.04 1.13 -2.08
N THR A 71 -17.61 1.00 -0.82
CA THR A 71 -18.20 0.04 0.11
C THR A 71 -19.69 0.32 0.34
N ARG A 72 -20.08 1.58 0.54
CA ARG A 72 -21.50 1.95 0.73
C ARG A 72 -22.31 1.73 -0.54
N ASP A 73 -21.78 2.09 -1.69
CA ASP A 73 -22.42 1.91 -2.99
C ASP A 73 -22.70 0.42 -3.24
N ARG A 74 -21.74 -0.46 -2.90
CA ARG A 74 -21.96 -1.91 -2.96
C ARG A 74 -23.04 -2.37 -1.97
N LEU A 75 -23.05 -1.84 -0.75
CA LEU A 75 -24.05 -2.21 0.27
C LEU A 75 -25.46 -1.68 -0.02
N ARG A 76 -25.60 -0.62 -0.83
CA ARG A 76 -26.93 -0.19 -1.33
C ARG A 76 -27.57 -1.21 -2.25
N GLN A 77 -26.79 -2.08 -2.88
CA GLN A 77 -27.30 -3.16 -3.75
C GLN A 77 -27.79 -4.37 -2.94
N GLY A 78 -27.47 -4.44 -1.65
CA GLY A 78 -27.83 -5.54 -0.77
C GLY A 78 -26.70 -5.89 0.19
N ALA A 79 -27.05 -6.69 1.20
CA ALA A 79 -26.10 -7.20 2.18
C ALA A 79 -24.98 -8.00 1.47
N ALA A 80 -23.75 -7.89 1.96
CA ALA A 80 -22.61 -8.57 1.37
C ALA A 80 -21.52 -8.84 2.41
N ASP A 81 -20.77 -9.92 2.23
CA ASP A 81 -19.54 -10.17 2.98
C ASP A 81 -18.38 -9.29 2.47
N ASP A 82 -17.28 -9.30 3.21
CA ASP A 82 -16.08 -8.55 2.88
C ASP A 82 -15.40 -8.99 1.57
N GLU A 83 -15.43 -10.29 1.26
CA GLU A 83 -14.89 -10.85 0.01
C GLU A 83 -15.67 -10.36 -1.22
N ALA A 84 -17.01 -10.40 -1.19
CA ALA A 84 -17.86 -9.92 -2.27
C ALA A 84 -17.75 -8.41 -2.45
N ILE A 85 -17.56 -7.65 -1.36
CA ILE A 85 -17.30 -6.21 -1.45
C ILE A 85 -15.93 -5.94 -2.08
N ALA A 86 -14.89 -6.67 -1.67
CA ALA A 86 -13.56 -6.53 -2.24
C ALA A 86 -13.53 -6.88 -3.74
N ALA A 87 -14.19 -7.97 -4.14
CA ALA A 87 -14.33 -8.38 -5.53
C ALA A 87 -15.03 -7.30 -6.37
N ALA A 88 -16.17 -6.78 -5.91
CA ALA A 88 -16.90 -5.72 -6.62
C ALA A 88 -16.06 -4.43 -6.78
N ILE A 89 -15.23 -4.09 -5.80
CA ILE A 89 -14.34 -2.93 -5.86
C ILE A 89 -13.23 -3.14 -6.89
N ILE A 90 -12.62 -4.33 -6.92
CA ILE A 90 -11.60 -4.70 -7.90
C ILE A 90 -12.15 -4.61 -9.32
N ASP A 91 -13.34 -5.18 -9.54
CA ASP A 91 -14.00 -5.19 -10.84
C ASP A 91 -14.35 -3.76 -11.28
N CYS A 92 -14.89 -2.94 -10.37
CA CYS A 92 -15.22 -1.53 -10.65
C CYS A 92 -13.98 -0.70 -11.00
N LYS A 93 -12.83 -1.01 -10.40
CA LYS A 93 -11.54 -0.37 -10.71
C LYS A 93 -10.89 -0.86 -12.00
N GLY A 94 -11.39 -1.94 -12.59
CA GLY A 94 -10.78 -2.58 -13.76
C GLY A 94 -9.38 -3.13 -13.47
N TRP A 95 -9.14 -3.58 -12.23
CA TRP A 95 -7.84 -4.15 -11.86
C TRP A 95 -7.78 -5.63 -12.22
N ASP A 96 -6.68 -6.03 -12.88
CA ASP A 96 -6.34 -7.45 -12.97
C ASP A 96 -5.76 -7.90 -11.62
N ALA A 97 -6.59 -8.55 -10.82
CA ALA A 97 -6.28 -8.79 -9.44
C ALA A 97 -5.54 -10.12 -9.26
N GLU A 98 -4.22 -10.03 -9.32
CA GLU A 98 -3.32 -11.02 -8.73
C GLU A 98 -3.61 -11.23 -7.23
N ASN A 99 -3.27 -12.40 -6.70
CA ASN A 99 -3.55 -12.80 -5.31
C ASN A 99 -3.09 -11.75 -4.28
N ALA A 100 -1.96 -11.09 -4.50
CA ALA A 100 -1.43 -10.06 -3.59
C ALA A 100 -2.29 -8.79 -3.57
N LEU A 101 -2.82 -8.36 -4.71
CA LEU A 101 -3.72 -7.19 -4.77
C LEU A 101 -5.07 -7.52 -4.12
N ARG A 102 -5.61 -8.71 -4.37
CA ARG A 102 -6.86 -9.18 -3.73
C ARG A 102 -6.75 -9.13 -2.21
N ALA A 103 -5.66 -9.67 -1.66
CA ALA A 103 -5.43 -9.67 -0.21
C ALA A 103 -5.28 -8.25 0.37
N ASP A 104 -4.59 -7.33 -0.30
CA ASP A 104 -4.46 -5.93 0.16
C ASP A 104 -5.82 -5.19 0.12
N VAL A 105 -6.59 -5.36 -0.96
CA VAL A 105 -7.92 -4.75 -1.08
C VAL A 105 -8.87 -5.28 -0.01
N LEU A 106 -8.93 -6.60 0.19
CA LEU A 106 -9.75 -7.23 1.21
C LEU A 106 -9.44 -6.70 2.61
N LYS A 107 -8.14 -6.63 2.96
CA LYS A 107 -7.71 -6.06 4.25
C LYS A 107 -8.22 -4.62 4.43
N ARG A 108 -8.08 -3.78 3.39
CA ARG A 108 -8.52 -2.39 3.45
C ARG A 108 -10.05 -2.26 3.53
N VAL A 109 -10.79 -3.14 2.85
CA VAL A 109 -12.25 -3.23 2.95
C VAL A 109 -12.67 -3.54 4.40
N ARG A 110 -12.04 -4.54 5.03
CA ARG A 110 -12.28 -4.85 6.46
C ARG A 110 -12.04 -3.64 7.35
N ASP A 111 -10.89 -2.98 7.19
CA ASP A 111 -10.57 -1.78 7.97
C ASP A 111 -11.56 -0.63 7.73
N ALA A 112 -12.06 -0.48 6.49
CA ALA A 112 -13.03 0.56 6.15
C ALA A 112 -14.42 0.26 6.75
N LEU A 113 -14.87 -1.00 6.69
CA LEU A 113 -16.14 -1.45 7.27
C LEU A 113 -16.13 -1.29 8.79
N GLN A 114 -15.05 -1.69 9.47
CA GLN A 114 -14.91 -1.51 10.91
C GLN A 114 -14.96 -0.03 11.32
N ARG A 115 -14.33 0.87 10.56
CA ARG A 115 -14.44 2.33 10.82
C ARG A 115 -15.86 2.82 10.60
N GLN A 116 -16.50 2.42 9.50
CA GLN A 116 -17.88 2.80 9.21
C GLN A 116 -18.88 2.26 10.24
N GLN A 117 -18.62 1.08 10.81
CA GLN A 117 -19.43 0.50 11.87
C GLN A 117 -19.32 1.32 13.15
N LYS A 118 -18.09 1.72 13.53
CA LYS A 118 -17.86 2.63 14.67
C LYS A 118 -18.55 3.97 14.48
N ASP A 119 -18.62 4.47 13.24
CA ASP A 119 -19.32 5.70 12.88
C ASP A 119 -20.86 5.52 12.76
N GLY A 120 -21.38 4.29 12.95
CA GLY A 120 -22.81 3.99 12.88
C GLY A 120 -23.41 3.92 11.48
N HIS A 121 -22.59 3.85 10.42
CA HIS A 121 -23.05 3.82 9.03
C HIS A 121 -23.36 2.42 8.49
N VAL A 122 -22.73 1.40 9.05
CA VAL A 122 -22.94 0.00 8.69
C VAL A 122 -23.09 -0.85 9.94
N VAL A 123 -23.81 -1.95 9.81
CA VAL A 123 -23.94 -2.98 10.84
C VAL A 123 -23.53 -4.33 10.28
N GLN A 124 -23.07 -5.20 11.17
CA GLN A 124 -22.73 -6.57 10.86
C GLN A 124 -23.92 -7.44 11.28
N ASP A 125 -24.42 -8.23 10.34
CA ASP A 125 -25.44 -9.25 10.60
C ASP A 125 -24.81 -10.64 10.55
N PHE A 126 -25.07 -11.42 11.59
CA PHE A 126 -24.61 -12.80 11.73
C PHE A 126 -25.78 -13.73 11.43
N GLY A 127 -26.07 -13.89 10.14
CA GLY A 127 -27.13 -14.75 9.64
C GLY A 127 -26.64 -16.18 9.32
N PRO A 128 -27.55 -17.05 8.83
CA PRO A 128 -27.20 -18.40 8.38
C PRO A 128 -26.21 -18.40 7.20
N ASP A 129 -26.19 -17.31 6.41
CA ASP A 129 -25.27 -17.12 5.29
C ASP A 129 -23.88 -16.60 5.73
N GLY A 130 -23.64 -16.53 7.04
CA GLY A 130 -22.42 -16.01 7.62
C GLY A 130 -22.47 -14.52 7.94
N CYS A 131 -21.30 -13.91 8.03
CA CYS A 131 -21.13 -12.53 8.45
C CYS A 131 -21.34 -11.56 7.27
N LEU A 132 -22.49 -10.91 7.22
CA LEU A 132 -22.84 -9.94 6.19
C LEU A 132 -22.80 -8.51 6.73
N TRP A 133 -22.39 -7.58 5.89
CA TRP A 133 -22.49 -6.15 6.16
C TRP A 133 -23.75 -5.57 5.55
N ARG A 134 -24.38 -4.62 6.25
CA ARG A 134 -25.53 -3.85 5.77
C ARG A 134 -25.38 -2.39 6.15
N LEU A 135 -26.03 -1.50 5.41
CA LEU A 135 -26.19 -0.12 5.84
C LEU A 135 -27.10 -0.07 7.08
N THR A 136 -26.75 0.79 8.03
CA THR A 136 -27.69 1.16 9.09
C THR A 136 -28.84 1.94 8.45
N GLN A 137 -30.08 1.62 8.82
CA GLN A 137 -31.27 2.37 8.38
C GLN A 137 -31.24 3.82 8.87
#